data_AF-A0A1T1ASK1-F1
#
_entry.id   AF-A0A1T1ASK1-F1
#
_cell.length_a   1.000
_cell.length_b   1.000
_cell.length_c   1.000
_cell.angle_alpha   90.00
_cell.angle_beta   90.00
_cell.angle_gamma   90.00
#
_symmetry.space_group_name_H-M   'P 1'
#
loop_
_entity.id
_entity.type
_entity.pdbx_description
1 polymer ?
#
loop_
_entity_poly.entity_id
_entity_poly.type
_entity_poly.pdbx_seq_one_letter_code
_entity_poly.pdbx_strand_id
1 'polypeptide(L)'
;MFKAKNLGIGIPAGWMSVFAQLCENIDEILGPDKRGFHFVQCKQKFGSARWYCKLNKVKQRTPVDILDSKGVVMSLRVPDKHKTPDMLGEKIAALVHEAEARTMQLCIVCGEPSRLDTFDGYMLQLCAVHKKMRRKGTLPNFWEEDDEFDPP
;
A
#
# COMPACT_ATOMS: atom_id res chain seq x y z
N MET A 1 5.48 -11.75 8.82
CA MET A 1 4.85 -10.63 8.10
C MET A 1 3.32 -10.61 8.19
N PHE A 2 2.61 -11.72 7.98
CA PHE A 2 1.14 -11.71 7.86
C PHE A 2 0.35 -12.41 8.99
N LYS A 3 1.02 -13.25 9.79
CA LYS A 3 0.36 -14.11 10.80
C LYS A 3 -0.17 -13.38 12.04
N ALA A 4 0.23 -12.13 12.26
CA ALA A 4 -0.21 -11.37 13.42
C ALA A 4 -1.58 -10.71 13.15
N LYS A 5 -2.26 -10.27 14.22
CA LYS A 5 -3.54 -9.55 14.12
C LYS A 5 -3.42 -8.36 13.17
N ASN A 6 -4.24 -8.36 12.14
CA ASN A 6 -4.32 -7.31 11.13
C ASN A 6 -5.78 -6.82 10.98
N LEU A 7 -5.98 -5.72 10.28
CA LEU A 7 -7.26 -5.07 9.98
C LEU A 7 -7.67 -5.28 8.51
N GLY A 8 -7.14 -6.31 7.86
CA GLY A 8 -7.34 -6.61 6.43
C GLY A 8 -6.09 -6.33 5.59
N ILE A 9 -5.72 -7.29 4.75
CA ILE A 9 -4.59 -7.22 3.81
C ILE A 9 -5.13 -7.39 2.39
N GLY A 10 -5.58 -6.30 1.77
CA GLY A 10 -6.03 -6.31 0.37
C GLY A 10 -4.94 -5.76 -0.54
N ILE A 11 -4.35 -6.64 -1.36
CA ILE A 11 -3.34 -6.25 -2.37
C ILE A 11 -3.93 -6.44 -3.76
N PRO A 12 -4.07 -5.36 -4.55
CA PRO A 12 -4.52 -5.51 -5.92
C PRO A 12 -3.52 -6.29 -6.77
N ALA A 13 -4.02 -7.12 -7.69
CA ALA A 13 -3.21 -7.97 -8.56
C ALA A 13 -2.13 -7.17 -9.31
N GLY A 14 -2.47 -5.99 -9.83
CA GLY A 14 -1.53 -5.12 -10.54
C GLY A 14 -0.43 -4.52 -9.66
N TRP A 15 -0.58 -4.55 -8.35
CA TRP A 15 0.41 -4.03 -7.39
C TRP A 15 1.17 -5.13 -6.66
N MET A 16 0.81 -6.40 -6.88
CA MET A 16 1.39 -7.54 -6.16
C MET A 16 2.91 -7.63 -6.36
N SER A 17 3.43 -7.37 -7.55
CA SER A 17 4.87 -7.41 -7.81
C SER A 17 5.65 -6.36 -6.98
N VAL A 18 5.10 -5.16 -6.82
CA VAL A 18 5.70 -4.12 -5.97
C VAL A 18 5.63 -4.52 -4.49
N PHE A 19 4.51 -5.11 -4.08
CA PHE A 19 4.33 -5.57 -2.71
C PHE A 19 5.25 -6.74 -2.35
N ALA A 20 5.41 -7.71 -3.26
CA ALA A 20 6.33 -8.83 -3.10
C ALA A 20 7.77 -8.34 -2.96
N GLN A 21 8.21 -7.42 -3.85
CA GLN A 21 9.54 -6.82 -3.75
C GLN A 21 9.75 -6.06 -2.43
N LEU A 22 8.73 -5.34 -1.96
CA LEU A 22 8.79 -4.69 -0.66
C LEU A 22 8.98 -5.72 0.47
N CYS A 23 8.27 -6.84 0.43
CA CYS A 23 8.40 -7.90 1.43
C CYS A 23 9.82 -8.47 1.43
N GLU A 24 10.39 -8.76 0.26
CA GLU A 24 11.77 -9.24 0.13
C GLU A 24 12.78 -8.24 0.73
N ASN A 25 12.66 -6.96 0.36
CA ASN A 25 13.58 -5.92 0.84
C ASN A 25 13.48 -5.75 2.38
N ILE A 26 12.28 -5.83 2.95
CA ILE A 26 12.11 -5.79 4.41
C ILE A 26 12.67 -7.05 5.06
N ASP A 27 12.46 -8.22 4.44
CA ASP A 27 12.94 -9.49 4.98
C ASP A 27 14.47 -9.56 5.02
N GLU A 28 15.15 -9.02 4.01
CA GLU A 28 16.61 -8.88 3.96
C GLU A 28 17.13 -7.98 5.10
N ILE A 29 16.51 -6.81 5.29
CA ILE A 29 16.89 -5.85 6.35
C ILE A 29 16.67 -6.41 7.76
N LEU A 30 15.60 -7.18 7.96
CA LEU A 30 15.25 -7.74 9.26
C LEU A 30 16.02 -9.01 9.61
N GLY A 31 16.54 -9.72 8.62
CA GLY A 31 17.18 -11.02 8.82
C GLY A 31 16.24 -12.04 9.49
N PRO A 32 16.78 -13.07 10.18
CA PRO A 32 15.98 -14.15 10.77
C PRO A 32 15.08 -13.75 11.95
N ASP A 33 15.48 -12.78 12.78
CA ASP A 33 14.74 -12.37 13.99
C ASP A 33 13.34 -11.81 13.64
N LYS A 34 13.23 -11.09 12.51
CA LYS A 34 12.02 -10.36 12.08
C LYS A 34 11.50 -9.33 13.10
N ARG A 35 11.96 -9.34 14.36
CA ARG A 35 11.66 -8.37 15.43
C ARG A 35 10.16 -8.09 15.60
N GLY A 36 9.35 -9.13 15.41
CA GLY A 36 7.88 -9.04 15.47
C GLY A 36 7.23 -8.22 14.36
N PHE A 37 7.93 -8.02 13.23
CA PHE A 37 7.40 -7.28 12.09
C PHE A 37 6.15 -7.94 11.51
N HIS A 38 5.11 -7.13 11.30
CA HIS A 38 3.92 -7.54 10.58
C HIS A 38 3.21 -6.36 9.90
N PHE A 39 2.50 -6.66 8.82
CA PHE A 39 1.52 -5.74 8.25
C PHE A 39 0.27 -5.72 9.12
N VAL A 40 -0.18 -4.51 9.45
CA VAL A 40 -1.40 -4.26 10.22
C VAL A 40 -2.57 -4.03 9.29
N GLN A 41 -2.35 -3.37 8.15
CA GLN A 41 -3.38 -3.16 7.16
C GLN A 41 -2.74 -2.85 5.82
N CYS A 42 -3.22 -3.50 4.76
CA CYS A 42 -2.89 -3.14 3.39
C CYS A 42 -4.17 -2.82 2.65
N LYS A 43 -4.23 -1.64 2.03
CA LYS A 43 -5.41 -1.19 1.29
C LYS A 43 -5.06 -0.23 0.17
N GLN A 44 -6.03 0.01 -0.69
CA GLN A 44 -6.00 1.14 -1.61
C GLN A 44 -6.59 2.39 -0.94
N LYS A 45 -5.98 3.54 -1.17
CA LYS A 45 -6.50 4.85 -0.79
C LYS A 45 -6.09 5.91 -1.81
N PHE A 46 -7.06 6.66 -2.32
CA PHE A 46 -6.84 7.84 -3.19
C PHE A 46 -5.92 7.61 -4.39
N GLY A 47 -6.03 6.45 -5.05
CA GLY A 47 -5.20 6.13 -6.22
C GLY A 47 -3.79 5.64 -5.88
N SER A 48 -3.57 5.10 -4.68
CA SER A 48 -2.29 4.54 -4.25
C SER A 48 -2.47 3.49 -3.16
N ALA A 49 -1.42 2.72 -2.89
CA ALA A 49 -1.39 1.81 -1.74
C ALA A 49 -1.20 2.56 -0.42
N ARG A 50 -1.76 1.99 0.66
CA ARG A 50 -1.45 2.33 2.05
C ARG A 50 -1.16 1.04 2.80
N TRP A 51 0.10 0.85 3.17
CA TRP A 51 0.63 -0.37 3.78
C TRP A 51 1.17 -0.06 5.17
N TYR A 52 0.29 -0.21 6.15
CA TYR A 52 0.62 0.01 7.55
C TYR A 52 1.30 -1.22 8.12
N CYS A 53 2.45 -1.05 8.75
CA CYS A 53 3.17 -2.12 9.42
C CYS A 53 3.55 -1.74 10.85
N LYS A 54 3.89 -2.75 11.64
CA LYS A 54 4.39 -2.62 13.00
C LYS A 54 5.66 -3.42 13.17
N LEU A 55 6.50 -2.94 14.07
CA LEU A 55 7.74 -3.58 14.51
C LEU A 55 7.80 -3.47 16.04
N ASN A 56 8.24 -4.52 16.74
CA ASN A 56 8.20 -4.51 18.20
C ASN A 56 9.08 -3.40 18.78
N LYS A 57 8.52 -2.68 19.76
CA LYS A 57 9.18 -1.57 20.47
C LYS A 57 9.58 -0.37 19.59
N VAL A 58 9.17 -0.36 18.32
CA VAL A 58 9.39 0.74 17.38
C VAL A 58 8.05 1.41 17.07
N LYS A 59 7.95 2.70 17.40
CA LYS A 59 6.80 3.51 16.98
C LYS A 59 7.10 4.11 15.61
N GLN A 60 6.23 3.84 14.64
CA GLN A 60 6.34 4.45 13.32
C GLN A 60 5.83 5.89 13.32
N ARG A 61 6.38 6.70 12.41
CA ARG A 61 5.92 8.08 12.17
C ARG A 61 4.51 8.06 11.58
N THR A 62 3.74 9.09 11.90
CA THR A 62 2.38 9.25 11.37
C THR A 62 2.45 9.74 9.92
N PRO A 63 1.87 9.01 8.95
CA PRO A 63 1.72 9.51 7.60
C PRO A 63 0.60 10.57 7.55
N VAL A 64 0.88 11.69 6.89
CA VAL A 64 -0.06 12.77 6.63
C VAL A 64 -0.13 12.99 5.13
N ASP A 65 -1.31 12.81 4.56
CA ASP A 65 -1.57 13.05 3.14
C ASP A 65 -2.29 14.38 2.95
N ILE A 66 -1.79 15.21 2.03
CA ILE A 66 -2.47 16.41 1.55
C ILE A 66 -3.07 16.09 0.18
N LEU A 67 -4.35 16.41 0.04
CA LEU A 67 -5.15 16.07 -1.14
C LEU A 67 -5.69 17.32 -1.83
N ASP A 68 -5.84 17.25 -3.14
CA ASP A 68 -6.63 18.18 -3.93
C ASP A 68 -7.72 17.43 -4.72
N SER A 69 -8.45 18.14 -5.59
CA SER A 69 -9.48 17.54 -6.45
C SER A 69 -8.93 16.50 -7.44
N LYS A 70 -7.61 16.40 -7.58
CA LYS A 70 -6.89 15.50 -8.49
C LYS A 70 -6.13 14.41 -7.74
N GLY A 71 -6.30 14.25 -6.43
CA GLY A 71 -5.74 13.15 -5.64
C GLY A 71 -4.74 13.59 -4.57
N VAL A 72 -3.83 12.69 -4.20
CA VAL A 72 -2.77 12.99 -3.20
C VAL A 72 -1.70 13.86 -3.86
N VAL A 73 -1.53 15.08 -3.36
CA VAL A 73 -0.53 16.05 -3.85
C VAL A 73 0.77 15.94 -3.07
N MET A 74 0.69 15.57 -1.78
CA MET A 74 1.87 15.42 -0.93
C MET A 74 1.61 14.37 0.15
N SER A 75 2.63 13.57 0.45
CA SER A 75 2.64 12.70 1.63
C SER A 75 3.84 13.04 2.51
N LEU A 76 3.59 13.24 3.80
CA LEU A 76 4.57 13.64 4.81
C LEU A 76 4.62 12.59 5.91
N ARG A 77 5.80 12.33 6.47
CA ARG A 77 5.97 11.50 7.67
C ARG A 77 6.35 12.37 8.85
N VAL A 78 5.37 12.67 9.70
CA VAL A 78 5.57 13.58 10.83
C VAL A 78 6.22 12.83 12.00
N PRO A 79 7.38 13.29 12.49
CA PRO A 79 8.01 12.70 13.67
C PRO A 79 7.17 12.94 14.92
N ASP A 80 7.20 11.97 15.84
CA ASP A 80 6.71 12.18 17.20
C ASP A 80 7.79 12.99 17.96
N LYS A 81 7.42 14.19 18.43
CA LYS A 81 8.34 15.17 19.04
C LYS A 81 9.08 14.65 20.28
N HIS A 82 8.64 13.53 20.86
CA HIS A 82 9.14 13.01 22.12
C HIS A 82 10.07 11.80 21.97
N LYS A 83 10.54 11.44 20.77
CA LYS A 83 11.28 10.18 20.57
C LYS A 83 12.51 10.27 19.69
N THR A 84 13.54 9.54 20.11
CA THR A 84 14.75 9.30 19.32
C THR A 84 14.43 8.43 18.09
N PRO A 85 14.97 8.76 16.91
CA PRO A 85 14.86 7.96 15.70
C PRO A 85 15.34 6.52 15.90
N ASP A 86 14.50 5.53 15.56
CA ASP A 86 14.95 4.14 15.40
C ASP A 86 15.37 3.95 13.93
N MET A 87 16.67 3.84 13.68
CA MET A 87 17.24 3.77 12.33
C MET A 87 16.66 2.63 11.48
N LEU A 88 16.32 1.50 12.10
CA LEU A 88 15.73 0.36 11.40
C LEU A 88 14.29 0.65 10.97
N GLY A 89 13.49 1.17 11.90
CA GLY A 89 12.12 1.61 11.65
C GLY A 89 12.05 2.68 10.57
N GLU A 90 13.03 3.58 10.52
CA GLU A 90 13.13 4.60 9.46
C GLU A 90 13.48 4.01 8.09
N LYS A 91 14.39 3.03 8.03
CA LYS A 91 14.69 2.31 6.78
C LYS A 91 13.46 1.56 6.25
N ILE A 92 12.77 0.83 7.11
CA ILE A 92 11.54 0.11 6.74
C ILE A 92 10.45 1.09 6.30
N ALA A 93 10.29 2.19 7.05
CA ALA A 93 9.37 3.25 6.69
C ALA A 93 9.67 3.85 5.31
N ALA A 94 10.94 4.06 4.96
CA ALA A 94 11.35 4.56 3.66
C ALA A 94 11.03 3.56 2.54
N LEU A 95 11.31 2.27 2.73
CA LEU A 95 10.95 1.22 1.76
C LEU A 95 9.45 1.17 1.50
N VAL A 96 8.65 1.19 2.57
CA VAL A 96 7.18 1.21 2.45
C VAL A 96 6.73 2.43 1.66
N HIS A 97 7.27 3.62 1.99
CA HIS A 97 6.90 4.85 1.29
C HIS A 97 7.23 4.83 -0.19
N GLU A 98 8.42 4.36 -0.55
CA GLU A 98 8.86 4.25 -1.94
C GLU A 98 7.97 3.29 -2.73
N ALA A 99 7.66 2.14 -2.14
CA ALA A 99 6.82 1.14 -2.77
C ALA A 99 5.36 1.63 -2.91
N GLU A 100 4.81 2.32 -1.91
CA GLU A 100 3.53 3.03 -2.00
C GLU A 100 3.54 4.06 -3.14
N ALA A 101 4.59 4.89 -3.23
CA ALA A 101 4.73 5.89 -4.28
C ALA A 101 4.78 5.27 -5.69
N ARG A 102 5.44 4.12 -5.85
CA ARG A 102 5.45 3.38 -7.13
C ARG A 102 4.04 3.00 -7.58
N THR A 103 3.14 2.62 -6.67
CA THR A 103 1.76 2.26 -7.04
C THR A 103 0.96 3.43 -7.64
N MET A 104 1.38 4.68 -7.41
CA MET A 104 0.77 5.88 -8.02
C MET A 104 0.99 5.96 -9.53
N GLN A 105 1.80 5.07 -10.10
CA GLN A 105 2.11 5.04 -11.53
C GLN A 105 1.73 3.71 -12.18
N LEU A 106 1.19 2.74 -11.42
CA LEU A 106 0.90 1.40 -11.91
C LEU A 106 -0.59 1.10 -11.87
N CYS A 107 -1.09 0.46 -12.93
CA CYS A 107 -2.47 0.08 -13.05
C CYS A 107 -2.82 -0.91 -11.94
N ILE A 108 -3.88 -0.62 -11.18
CA ILE A 108 -4.34 -1.45 -10.07
C ILE A 108 -4.71 -2.87 -10.50
N VAL A 109 -5.09 -3.06 -11.77
CA VAL A 109 -5.50 -4.35 -12.31
C VAL A 109 -4.32 -5.18 -12.81
N CYS A 110 -3.42 -4.59 -13.61
CA CYS A 110 -2.42 -5.35 -14.36
C CYS A 110 -0.97 -4.88 -14.19
N GLY A 111 -0.73 -3.82 -13.42
CA GLY A 111 0.61 -3.30 -13.15
C GLY A 111 1.23 -2.46 -14.27
N GLU A 112 0.61 -2.36 -15.44
CA GLU A 112 1.08 -1.50 -16.53
C GLU A 112 1.09 0.00 -16.16
N PRO A 113 1.91 0.85 -16.81
CA PRO A 113 1.90 2.28 -16.58
C PRO A 113 0.50 2.88 -16.68
N SER A 114 0.19 3.77 -15.74
CA SER A 114 -1.17 4.26 -15.53
C SER A 114 -1.23 5.74 -15.26
N ARG A 115 -2.45 6.26 -15.27
CA ARG A 115 -2.78 7.59 -14.77
C ARG A 115 -3.98 7.51 -13.86
N LEU A 116 -4.09 8.49 -12.97
CA LEU A 116 -5.22 8.60 -12.08
C LEU A 116 -6.52 8.77 -12.88
N ASP A 117 -7.49 7.94 -12.56
CA ASP A 117 -8.84 7.98 -13.07
C ASP A 117 -9.83 8.18 -11.91
N THR A 118 -10.54 9.30 -11.94
CA THR A 118 -11.43 9.76 -10.86
C THR A 118 -12.91 9.53 -11.16
N PHE A 119 -13.20 8.56 -12.04
CA PHE A 119 -14.57 8.29 -12.48
C PHE A 119 -15.45 7.82 -11.34
N ASP A 120 -16.71 8.21 -11.39
CA ASP A 120 -17.74 7.71 -10.47
C ASP A 120 -17.35 7.92 -8.99
N GLY A 121 -16.66 9.03 -8.70
CA GLY A 121 -16.25 9.40 -7.34
C GLY A 121 -15.07 8.60 -6.76
N TYR A 122 -14.58 7.55 -7.42
CA TYR A 122 -13.44 6.76 -6.94
C TYR A 122 -12.16 7.04 -7.72
N MET A 123 -11.05 7.17 -6.99
CA MET A 123 -9.72 7.40 -7.54
C MET A 123 -8.99 6.07 -7.72
N LEU A 124 -8.77 5.64 -8.97
CA LEU A 124 -8.02 4.43 -9.30
C LEU A 124 -6.88 4.75 -10.26
N GLN A 125 -5.76 4.03 -10.14
CA GLN A 125 -4.70 4.07 -11.14
C GLN A 125 -5.01 3.05 -12.22
N LEU A 126 -5.27 3.53 -13.45
CA LEU A 126 -5.67 2.67 -14.55
C LEU A 126 -4.85 2.96 -15.81
N CYS A 127 -4.43 1.90 -16.49
CA CYS A 127 -3.92 2.01 -17.85
C CYS A 127 -5.08 2.38 -18.81
N ALA A 128 -4.75 2.76 -20.05
CA ALA A 128 -5.75 3.17 -21.03
C ALA A 128 -6.82 2.11 -21.31
N VAL A 129 -6.45 0.82 -21.27
CA VAL A 129 -7.35 -0.31 -21.49
C VAL A 129 -8.36 -0.42 -20.34
N HIS A 130 -7.88 -0.54 -19.11
CA HIS A 130 -8.75 -0.69 -17.94
C HIS A 130 -9.59 0.56 -17.64
N LYS A 131 -9.11 1.76 -18.00
CA LYS A 131 -9.93 2.97 -17.97
C LYS A 131 -11.15 2.86 -18.89
N LYS A 132 -10.99 2.33 -20.11
CA LYS A 132 -12.12 2.10 -21.03
C LYS A 132 -13.07 1.04 -20.49
N MET A 133 -12.54 -0.06 -19.93
CA MET A 133 -13.36 -1.11 -19.32
C MET A 133 -14.19 -0.59 -18.14
N ARG A 134 -13.59 0.24 -17.27
CA ARG A 134 -14.30 0.90 -16.17
C ARG A 134 -15.46 1.76 -16.64
N ARG A 135 -15.28 2.56 -17.71
CA ARG A 135 -16.38 3.36 -18.29
C ARG A 135 -17.52 2.51 -18.85
N LYS A 136 -17.22 1.26 -19.24
CA LYS A 136 -18.20 0.31 -19.77
C LYS A 136 -18.81 -0.60 -18.68
N GLY A 137 -18.38 -0.48 -17.42
CA GLY A 137 -18.82 -1.37 -16.34
C GLY A 137 -18.25 -2.79 -16.42
N THR A 138 -17.16 -3.00 -17.17
CA THR A 138 -16.56 -4.32 -17.39
C THR A 138 -15.14 -4.42 -16.80
N LEU A 139 -14.84 -3.63 -15.77
CA LEU A 139 -13.55 -3.69 -15.09
C LEU A 139 -13.46 -5.03 -14.34
N PRO A 140 -12.43 -5.86 -14.58
CA PRO A 140 -12.30 -7.12 -13.87
C PRO A 140 -12.11 -6.88 -12.36
N ASN A 141 -12.48 -7.87 -11.55
CA ASN A 141 -12.06 -7.89 -10.15
C ASN A 141 -10.53 -7.91 -10.12
N PHE A 142 -9.95 -7.02 -9.32
CA PHE A 142 -8.51 -6.86 -9.17
C PHE A 142 -8.06 -7.07 -7.74
N TRP A 143 -9.00 -7.34 -6.83
CA TRP A 143 -8.69 -7.90 -5.52
C TRP A 143 -8.49 -9.40 -5.70
N GLU A 144 -7.48 -9.97 -5.04
CA GLU A 144 -7.47 -11.42 -4.87
C GLU A 144 -8.77 -11.81 -4.16
N GLU A 145 -9.46 -12.82 -4.69
CA GLU A 145 -10.67 -13.33 -4.06
C GLU A 145 -10.24 -13.98 -2.75
N ASP A 146 -10.66 -13.38 -1.63
CA ASP A 146 -10.62 -14.04 -0.32
C ASP A 146 -11.63 -15.19 -0.39
N ASP A 147 -11.22 -16.34 -0.91
CA ASP A 147 -11.84 -17.60 -0.54
C ASP A 147 -11.70 -17.70 0.99
N GLU A 148 -12.83 -17.66 1.71
CA GLU A 148 -13.00 -17.68 3.18
C GLU A 148 -13.07 -16.34 3.92
N PHE A 149 -14.27 -15.73 3.87
CA PHE A 149 -14.89 -15.24 5.10
C PHE A 149 -16.35 -15.66 5.12
N ASP A 150 -16.63 -16.89 5.58
CA ASP A 150 -17.95 -17.26 6.07
C ASP A 150 -18.09 -16.71 7.50
N PRO A 151 -18.86 -15.63 7.74
CA PRO A 151 -19.23 -15.28 9.10
C PRO A 151 -20.18 -16.36 9.66
N PRO A 152 -20.12 -16.62 10.99
CA PRO A 152 -21.01 -17.57 11.65
C PRO A 152 -22.49 -17.15 11.57
#